data_AF-A0A357I9D7-F1
#
_entry.id   AF-A0A357I9D7-F1
#
_cell.length_a   1.000
_cell.length_b   1.000
_cell.length_c   1.000
_cell.angle_alpha   90.00
_cell.angle_beta   90.00
_cell.angle_gamma   90.00
#
_symmetry.space_group_name_H-M   'P 1'
#
loop_
_entity.id
_entity.type
_entity.pdbx_description
1 polymer ?
#
loop_
_entity_poly.entity_id
_entity_poly.type
_entity_poly.pdbx_seq_one_letter_code
_entity_poly.pdbx_strand_id
1 'polypeptide(L)'
;MLAYNRGDTTHPDPINLEGVIREQAALLRATIPSTIAMHVDIADDLPFVRIDALHVEQIIMNLVINARDAMSSNGTLTLRAHRSTHLDAVCSVCFKTITGDWFEISVSDTGGGIASEQIPSLFEPFYTTKSVGNGAGMGLAIVSGILKQCGGHILVESQTGPGSGTTFRVLLPICEHIVAPDKVELPSSDMRAIRRHERILIVDDEPDLGRVMGKLLETTGYTVRVESDSRTVLENAAAISSEFQLVITDQTMPSVSGVELVHALRAHNPHLPMILCTGFSDSINETSAKQLDVHFMSKPVDTQHLFALTHRAIGAAQQNQTAALLPEATSS
;
A
#
# COMPACT_ATOMS: atom_id res chain seq x y z
N MET A 1 21.54 21.74 -26.97
CA MET A 1 22.31 20.50 -26.73
C MET A 1 22.96 20.65 -25.37
N LEU A 2 22.60 19.93 -24.32
CA LEU A 2 22.25 18.51 -24.21
C LEU A 2 20.96 18.31 -23.39
N ALA A 3 20.13 17.38 -23.85
CA ALA A 3 18.94 16.90 -23.14
C ALA A 3 19.39 15.90 -22.07
N TYR A 4 19.09 16.20 -20.80
CA TYR A 4 19.37 15.34 -19.66
C TYR A 4 18.20 14.36 -19.48
N ASN A 5 18.55 13.08 -19.38
CA ASN A 5 17.65 11.95 -19.41
C ASN A 5 16.82 11.87 -18.12
N ARG A 6 15.49 11.81 -18.24
CA ARG A 6 14.54 11.68 -17.12
C ARG A 6 14.55 10.23 -16.64
N GLY A 7 14.90 10.00 -15.38
CA GLY A 7 14.49 8.81 -14.65
C GLY A 7 13.20 9.12 -13.90
N ASP A 8 12.07 8.64 -14.42
CA ASP A 8 10.77 8.67 -13.75
C ASP A 8 10.81 7.77 -12.49
N THR A 9 10.71 8.36 -11.31
CA THR A 9 10.53 7.62 -10.04
C THR A 9 9.20 8.05 -9.39
N THR A 10 8.10 7.58 -9.97
CA THR A 10 6.70 7.93 -9.62
C THR A 10 5.82 6.70 -9.33
N HIS A 11 6.42 5.53 -9.04
CA HIS A 11 5.66 4.29 -8.94
C HIS A 11 5.57 3.77 -7.50
N PRO A 12 4.33 3.62 -6.93
CA PRO A 12 4.12 3.02 -5.62
C PRO A 12 4.58 1.55 -5.58
N ASP A 13 4.90 1.08 -4.37
CA ASP A 13 5.25 -0.33 -4.13
C ASP A 13 4.06 -1.27 -4.39
N PRO A 14 4.30 -2.57 -4.70
CA PRO A 14 3.21 -3.52 -4.89
C PRO A 14 2.48 -3.72 -3.56
N ILE A 15 1.17 -3.53 -3.56
CA ILE A 15 0.31 -3.72 -2.40
C ILE A 15 -0.76 -4.77 -2.69
N ASN A 16 -1.13 -5.52 -1.65
CA ASN A 16 -2.34 -6.33 -1.66
C ASN A 16 -3.52 -5.43 -1.26
N LEU A 17 -4.53 -5.34 -2.13
CA LEU A 17 -5.66 -4.43 -1.94
C LEU A 17 -6.81 -5.00 -1.11
N GLU A 18 -6.73 -6.25 -0.64
CA GLU A 18 -7.84 -6.88 0.09
C GLU A 18 -8.26 -6.05 1.30
N GLY A 19 -7.31 -5.67 2.17
CA GLY A 19 -7.57 -4.88 3.37
C GLY A 19 -8.22 -3.53 3.03
N VAL A 20 -7.61 -2.79 2.09
CA VAL A 20 -8.11 -1.48 1.63
C VAL A 20 -9.54 -1.58 1.11
N ILE A 21 -9.84 -2.56 0.26
CA ILE A 21 -11.17 -2.73 -0.32
C ILE A 21 -12.20 -3.12 0.75
N ARG A 22 -11.83 -4.00 1.70
CA ARG A 22 -12.73 -4.41 2.79
C ARG A 22 -13.04 -3.25 3.75
N GLU A 23 -12.05 -2.44 4.11
CA GLU A 23 -12.24 -1.26 4.96
C GLU A 23 -13.14 -0.23 4.29
N GLN A 24 -12.89 0.08 3.01
CA GLN A 24 -13.75 0.99 2.24
C GLN A 24 -15.16 0.45 2.10
N ALA A 25 -15.33 -0.85 1.86
CA ALA A 25 -16.65 -1.47 1.79
C ALA A 25 -17.43 -1.34 3.12
N ALA A 26 -16.74 -1.45 4.27
CA ALA A 26 -17.35 -1.26 5.58
C ALA A 26 -17.81 0.19 5.80
N LEU A 27 -16.98 1.17 5.46
CA LEU A 27 -17.31 2.60 5.56
C LEU A 27 -18.48 2.99 4.64
N LEU A 28 -18.46 2.51 3.40
CA LEU A 28 -19.50 2.78 2.41
C LEU A 28 -20.85 2.20 2.81
N ARG A 29 -20.86 1.00 3.42
CA ARG A 29 -22.09 0.43 4.00
C ARG A 29 -22.77 1.35 5.01
N ALA A 30 -21.99 2.11 5.78
CA ALA A 30 -22.53 3.06 6.76
C ALA A 30 -23.01 4.38 6.12
N THR A 31 -22.56 4.68 4.91
CA THR A 31 -22.81 5.98 4.24
C THR A 31 -23.89 5.89 3.16
N ILE A 32 -24.12 4.70 2.61
CA ILE A 32 -25.17 4.47 1.60
C ILE A 32 -26.54 4.36 2.29
N PRO A 33 -27.62 4.93 1.72
CA PRO A 33 -28.98 4.77 2.25
C PRO A 33 -29.38 3.30 2.40
N SER A 34 -30.08 2.96 3.49
CA SER A 34 -30.54 1.60 3.77
C SER A 34 -31.50 1.01 2.73
N THR A 35 -32.00 1.83 1.80
CA THR A 35 -32.84 1.41 0.68
C THR A 35 -32.05 0.79 -0.48
N ILE A 36 -30.72 0.89 -0.48
CA ILE A 36 -29.82 0.29 -1.46
C ILE A 36 -29.13 -0.91 -0.81
N ALA A 37 -29.33 -2.11 -1.35
CA ALA A 37 -28.65 -3.31 -0.89
C ALA A 37 -27.20 -3.32 -1.40
N MET A 38 -26.22 -3.42 -0.49
CA MET A 38 -24.80 -3.48 -0.86
C MET A 38 -24.24 -4.90 -0.70
N HIS A 39 -23.87 -5.51 -1.83
CA HIS A 39 -23.15 -6.78 -1.90
C HIS A 39 -21.66 -6.55 -2.12
N VAL A 40 -20.83 -7.31 -1.41
CA VAL A 40 -19.37 -7.22 -1.48
C VAL A 40 -18.83 -8.62 -1.67
N ASP A 41 -18.08 -8.81 -2.75
CA ASP A 41 -17.58 -10.12 -3.19
C ASP A 41 -16.10 -9.98 -3.57
N ILE A 42 -15.23 -10.33 -2.63
CA ILE A 42 -13.78 -10.13 -2.73
C ILE A 42 -13.15 -11.51 -2.68
N ALA A 43 -12.41 -11.87 -3.73
CA ALA A 43 -11.69 -13.13 -3.79
C ALA A 43 -10.61 -13.21 -2.70
N ASP A 44 -10.33 -14.41 -2.20
CA ASP A 44 -9.36 -14.62 -1.11
C ASP A 44 -7.89 -14.59 -1.60
N ASP A 45 -7.65 -14.73 -2.91
CA ASP A 45 -6.31 -14.75 -3.51
C ASP A 45 -6.15 -13.61 -4.52
N LEU A 46 -6.12 -12.39 -3.99
CA LEU A 46 -5.96 -11.18 -4.79
C LEU A 46 -4.49 -10.96 -5.19
N PRO A 47 -4.20 -10.74 -6.49
CA PRO A 47 -2.86 -10.42 -6.93
C PRO A 47 -2.45 -9.01 -6.49
N PHE A 48 -1.14 -8.79 -6.33
CA PHE A 48 -0.63 -7.47 -5.95
C PHE A 48 -0.58 -6.54 -7.16
N VAL A 49 -0.75 -5.24 -6.88
CA VAL A 49 -0.76 -4.17 -7.88
C VAL A 49 0.05 -2.98 -7.39
N ARG A 50 0.56 -2.16 -8.31
CA ARG A 50 1.28 -0.91 -8.00
C ARG A 50 0.34 0.28 -8.11
N ILE A 51 -0.30 0.62 -7.00
CA ILE A 51 -1.15 1.81 -6.89
C ILE A 51 -1.08 2.32 -5.44
N ASP A 52 -1.26 3.62 -5.25
CA ASP A 52 -1.44 4.19 -3.92
C ASP A 52 -2.78 3.72 -3.34
N ALA A 53 -2.81 3.31 -2.07
CA ALA A 53 -4.04 2.91 -1.40
C ALA A 53 -5.09 4.02 -1.46
N LEU A 54 -4.70 5.29 -1.23
CA LEU A 54 -5.61 6.44 -1.26
C LEU A 54 -6.25 6.62 -2.65
N HIS A 55 -5.50 6.33 -3.71
CA HIS A 55 -6.04 6.34 -5.07
C HIS A 55 -7.10 5.25 -5.28
N VAL A 56 -6.93 4.07 -4.69
CA VAL A 56 -7.94 3.00 -4.73
C VAL A 56 -9.20 3.41 -3.98
N GLU A 57 -9.04 3.98 -2.78
CA GLU A 57 -10.16 4.51 -2.00
C GLU A 57 -10.96 5.55 -2.78
N GLN A 58 -10.25 6.51 -3.40
CA GLN A 58 -10.84 7.55 -4.22
C GLN A 58 -11.57 6.98 -5.46
N ILE A 59 -11.02 5.95 -6.10
CA ILE A 59 -11.68 5.25 -7.20
C ILE A 59 -12.99 4.63 -6.72
N ILE A 60 -12.94 3.81 -5.67
CA ILE A 60 -14.11 3.09 -5.15
C ILE A 60 -15.18 4.08 -4.71
N MET A 61 -14.81 5.11 -3.95
CA MET A 61 -15.72 6.15 -3.47
C MET A 61 -16.43 6.86 -4.64
N ASN A 62 -15.68 7.29 -5.67
CA ASN A 62 -16.26 7.96 -6.82
C ASN A 62 -17.24 7.07 -7.60
N LEU A 63 -16.89 5.79 -7.81
CA LEU A 63 -17.77 4.85 -8.50
C LEU A 63 -19.03 4.53 -7.69
N VAL A 64 -18.89 4.34 -6.38
CA VAL A 64 -20.01 4.02 -5.49
C VAL A 64 -20.96 5.21 -5.30
N ILE A 65 -20.44 6.44 -5.20
CA ILE A 65 -21.27 7.64 -5.18
C ILE A 65 -22.05 7.78 -6.49
N ASN A 66 -21.41 7.52 -7.63
CA ASN A 66 -22.09 7.56 -8.93
C ASN A 66 -23.19 6.50 -9.04
N ALA A 67 -22.90 5.27 -8.62
CA ALA A 67 -23.88 4.18 -8.56
C ALA A 67 -25.07 4.55 -7.66
N ARG A 68 -24.80 5.05 -6.44
CA ARG A 68 -25.81 5.54 -5.50
C ARG A 68 -26.71 6.58 -6.14
N ASP A 69 -26.12 7.60 -6.76
CA ASP A 69 -26.86 8.71 -7.33
C ASP A 69 -27.64 8.32 -8.59
N ALA A 70 -27.25 7.24 -9.28
CA ALA A 70 -27.98 6.66 -10.41
C ALA A 70 -29.23 5.86 -9.97
N MET A 71 -29.33 5.51 -8.69
CA MET A 71 -30.45 4.80 -8.10
C MET A 71 -31.39 5.79 -7.39
N SER A 72 -32.60 5.97 -7.92
CA SER A 72 -33.52 7.03 -7.51
C SER A 72 -34.20 6.81 -6.15
N SER A 73 -34.29 5.56 -5.66
CA SER A 73 -34.88 5.28 -4.34
C SER A 73 -34.54 3.91 -3.76
N ASN A 74 -34.42 2.87 -4.59
CA ASN A 74 -34.00 1.52 -4.21
C ASN A 74 -33.09 0.94 -5.28
N GLY A 75 -32.37 -0.13 -4.94
CA GLY A 75 -31.54 -0.83 -5.90
C GLY A 75 -30.51 -1.72 -5.23
N THR A 76 -29.62 -2.26 -6.04
CA THR A 76 -28.53 -3.12 -5.59
C THR A 76 -27.20 -2.58 -6.11
N LEU A 77 -26.26 -2.41 -5.20
CA LEU A 77 -24.87 -2.09 -5.50
C LEU A 77 -24.01 -3.30 -5.21
N THR A 78 -23.22 -3.74 -6.18
CA THR A 78 -22.28 -4.84 -6.02
C THR A 78 -20.85 -4.34 -6.22
N LEU A 79 -20.01 -4.46 -5.19
CA LEU A 79 -18.57 -4.25 -5.27
C LEU A 79 -17.89 -5.62 -5.36
N ARG A 80 -17.14 -5.86 -6.43
CA ARG A 80 -16.30 -7.06 -6.56
C ARG A 80 -14.83 -6.72 -6.72
N ALA A 81 -13.98 -7.62 -6.24
CA ALA A 81 -12.55 -7.59 -6.49
C ALA A 81 -12.03 -9.01 -6.76
N HIS A 82 -11.37 -9.21 -7.90
CA HIS A 82 -10.85 -10.52 -8.30
C HIS A 82 -9.74 -10.40 -9.37
N ARG A 83 -9.05 -11.51 -9.65
CA ARG A 83 -8.19 -11.65 -10.82
C ARG A 83 -9.04 -11.94 -12.06
N SER A 84 -9.02 -11.04 -13.03
CA SER A 84 -9.59 -11.23 -14.36
C SER A 84 -8.54 -11.95 -15.21
N THR A 85 -8.86 -13.14 -15.71
CA THR A 85 -7.92 -13.97 -16.50
C THR A 85 -8.29 -13.94 -17.98
N HIS A 86 -7.28 -13.93 -18.85
CA HIS A 86 -7.47 -13.97 -20.30
C HIS A 86 -8.46 -12.92 -20.83
N LEU A 87 -8.40 -11.70 -20.29
CA LEU A 87 -9.23 -10.61 -20.76
C LEU A 87 -8.89 -10.30 -22.22
N ASP A 88 -9.90 -10.00 -23.03
CA ASP A 88 -9.75 -9.45 -24.39
C ASP A 88 -10.86 -8.42 -24.58
N ALA A 89 -10.52 -7.15 -24.37
CA ALA A 89 -11.48 -6.05 -24.35
C ALA A 89 -10.85 -4.74 -24.86
N VAL A 90 -11.69 -3.75 -25.16
CA VAL A 90 -11.24 -2.41 -25.54
C VAL A 90 -11.56 -1.43 -24.43
N CYS A 91 -10.54 -0.71 -23.94
CA CYS A 91 -10.71 0.32 -22.92
C CYS A 91 -11.75 1.37 -23.33
N SER A 92 -12.72 1.68 -22.47
CA SER A 92 -13.78 2.64 -22.76
C SER A 92 -13.31 4.10 -22.87
N VAL A 93 -12.09 4.40 -22.38
CA VAL A 93 -11.53 5.76 -22.36
C VAL A 93 -10.42 5.94 -23.38
N CYS A 94 -9.41 5.08 -23.36
CA CYS A 94 -8.22 5.25 -24.21
C CYS A 94 -8.27 4.43 -25.51
N PHE A 95 -9.34 3.64 -25.72
CA PHE A 95 -9.57 2.81 -26.91
C PHE A 95 -8.44 1.81 -27.24
N LYS A 96 -7.57 1.52 -26.26
CA LYS A 96 -6.53 0.50 -26.39
C LYS A 96 -7.13 -0.88 -26.15
N THR A 97 -6.67 -1.87 -26.92
CA THR A 97 -6.94 -3.28 -26.65
C THR A 97 -6.20 -3.71 -25.38
N ILE A 98 -6.93 -4.35 -24.49
CA ILE A 98 -6.46 -4.87 -23.21
C ILE A 98 -6.50 -6.38 -23.31
N THR A 99 -5.34 -7.01 -23.14
CA THR A 99 -5.23 -8.48 -23.17
C THR A 99 -4.51 -9.00 -21.94
N GLY A 100 -4.75 -10.25 -21.58
CA GLY A 100 -4.04 -10.95 -20.51
C GLY A 100 -4.72 -10.87 -19.15
N ASP A 101 -3.93 -11.01 -18.09
CA ASP A 101 -4.43 -11.08 -16.72
C ASP A 101 -4.36 -9.72 -16.04
N TRP A 102 -5.45 -9.34 -15.36
CA TRP A 102 -5.63 -8.04 -14.73
C TRP A 102 -6.24 -8.18 -13.35
N PHE A 103 -5.86 -7.29 -12.43
CA PHE A 103 -6.59 -7.12 -11.19
C PHE A 103 -7.82 -6.28 -11.50
N GLU A 104 -9.01 -6.78 -11.15
CA GLU A 104 -10.27 -6.13 -11.49
C GLU A 104 -11.04 -5.72 -10.23
N ILE A 105 -11.37 -4.43 -10.13
CA ILE A 105 -12.39 -3.91 -9.20
C ILE A 105 -13.61 -3.56 -10.03
N SER A 106 -14.75 -4.18 -9.75
CA SER A 106 -16.01 -3.85 -10.42
C SER A 106 -17.01 -3.23 -9.45
N VAL A 107 -17.62 -2.12 -9.84
CA VAL A 107 -18.79 -1.55 -9.16
C VAL A 107 -19.98 -1.64 -10.12
N SER A 108 -21.00 -2.38 -9.72
CA SER A 108 -22.22 -2.61 -10.49
C SER A 108 -23.43 -2.05 -9.75
N ASP A 109 -24.30 -1.34 -10.47
CA ASP A 109 -25.55 -0.81 -9.97
C ASP A 109 -26.75 -1.22 -10.83
N THR A 110 -27.93 -1.22 -10.23
CA THR A 110 -29.22 -1.45 -10.91
C THR A 110 -29.98 -0.14 -11.14
N GLY A 111 -29.26 0.95 -11.41
CA GLY A 111 -29.81 2.27 -11.66
C GLY A 111 -30.38 2.45 -13.07
N GLY A 112 -30.58 3.69 -13.50
CA GLY A 112 -31.19 4.00 -14.81
C GLY A 112 -30.34 3.66 -16.05
N GLY A 113 -29.08 3.25 -15.85
CA GLY A 113 -28.12 3.02 -16.92
C GLY A 113 -27.66 4.29 -17.62
N ILE A 114 -26.79 4.12 -18.61
CA ILE A 114 -26.16 5.17 -19.39
C ILE A 114 -26.26 4.80 -20.87
N ALA A 115 -26.70 5.76 -21.69
CA ALA A 115 -26.77 5.57 -23.13
C ALA A 115 -25.36 5.44 -23.73
N SER A 116 -25.19 4.55 -24.70
CA SER A 116 -23.88 4.23 -25.31
C SER A 116 -23.15 5.46 -25.84
N GLU A 117 -23.88 6.44 -26.35
CA GLU A 117 -23.33 7.66 -26.94
C GLU A 117 -22.70 8.58 -25.88
N GLN A 118 -23.10 8.44 -24.61
CA GLN A 118 -22.61 9.28 -23.51
C GLN A 118 -21.35 8.74 -22.86
N ILE A 119 -21.06 7.44 -23.01
CA ILE A 119 -19.95 6.76 -22.33
C ILE A 119 -18.59 7.46 -22.56
N PRO A 120 -18.23 7.89 -23.79
CA PRO A 120 -16.95 8.57 -24.01
C PRO A 120 -16.83 9.90 -23.23
N SER A 121 -17.93 10.67 -23.13
CA SER A 121 -17.93 11.98 -22.49
C SER A 121 -18.08 11.93 -20.96
N LEU A 122 -18.45 10.77 -20.38
CA LEU A 122 -18.52 10.59 -18.92
C LEU A 122 -17.23 10.94 -18.18
N PHE A 123 -16.09 10.82 -18.86
CA PHE A 123 -14.76 11.01 -18.28
C PHE A 123 -14.20 12.42 -18.51
N GLU A 124 -14.95 13.30 -19.17
CA GLU A 124 -14.58 14.70 -19.34
C GLU A 124 -14.76 15.47 -18.02
N PRO A 125 -13.80 16.32 -17.62
CA PRO A 125 -13.95 17.15 -16.44
C PRO A 125 -15.23 18.00 -16.50
N PHE A 126 -15.97 18.04 -15.39
CA PHE A 126 -17.24 18.79 -15.24
C PHE A 126 -18.42 18.24 -16.02
N TYR A 127 -18.27 17.11 -16.73
CA TYR A 127 -19.40 16.44 -17.35
C TYR A 127 -20.33 15.88 -16.28
N THR A 128 -21.59 16.31 -16.31
CA THR A 128 -22.62 15.83 -15.39
C THR A 128 -23.99 15.92 -16.04
N THR A 129 -24.79 14.87 -15.87
CA THR A 129 -26.22 14.85 -16.24
C THR A 129 -27.12 15.31 -15.07
N LYS A 130 -26.52 15.64 -13.92
CA LYS A 130 -27.23 16.04 -12.70
C LYS A 130 -27.54 17.54 -12.70
N SER A 131 -28.61 17.93 -12.00
CA SER A 131 -28.98 19.33 -11.83
C SER A 131 -27.89 20.13 -11.11
N VAL A 132 -27.81 21.44 -11.39
CA VAL A 132 -26.84 22.36 -10.77
C VAL A 132 -26.87 22.22 -9.25
N GLY A 133 -25.74 21.84 -8.65
CA GLY A 133 -25.57 21.63 -7.21
C GLY A 133 -25.51 20.17 -6.74
N ASN A 134 -25.89 19.18 -7.56
CA ASN A 134 -25.95 17.76 -7.18
C ASN A 134 -24.76 16.90 -7.63
N GLY A 135 -23.61 17.55 -7.91
CA GLY A 135 -22.36 16.87 -8.24
C GLY A 135 -21.50 17.69 -9.18
N ALA A 136 -20.22 17.86 -8.84
CA ALA A 136 -19.28 18.69 -9.60
C ALA A 136 -18.86 18.09 -10.97
N GLY A 137 -19.31 16.88 -11.31
CA GLY A 137 -18.93 16.20 -12.55
C GLY A 137 -17.43 15.81 -12.60
N MET A 138 -16.76 15.75 -11.46
CA MET A 138 -15.31 15.49 -11.40
C MET A 138 -14.96 14.02 -11.12
N GLY A 139 -15.89 13.21 -10.57
CA GLY A 139 -15.57 11.88 -10.04
C GLY A 139 -14.94 10.93 -11.06
N LEU A 140 -15.57 10.76 -12.23
CA LEU A 140 -15.05 9.86 -13.28
C LEU A 140 -13.82 10.42 -13.98
N ALA A 141 -13.68 11.75 -14.09
CA ALA A 141 -12.48 12.38 -14.60
C ALA A 141 -11.26 12.11 -13.68
N ILE A 142 -11.47 12.14 -12.35
CA ILE A 142 -10.45 11.77 -11.37
C ILE A 142 -10.07 10.29 -11.50
N VAL A 143 -11.07 9.39 -11.61
CA VAL A 143 -10.82 7.95 -11.82
C VAL A 143 -9.96 7.72 -13.08
N SER A 144 -10.32 8.34 -14.20
CA SER A 144 -9.55 8.26 -15.45
C SER A 144 -8.12 8.79 -15.29
N GLY A 145 -7.94 9.90 -14.56
CA GLY A 145 -6.64 10.48 -14.25
C GLY A 145 -5.75 9.52 -13.46
N ILE A 146 -6.28 8.93 -12.40
CA ILE A 146 -5.58 7.94 -11.57
C ILE A 146 -5.19 6.72 -12.41
N LEU A 147 -6.13 6.18 -13.20
CA LEU A 147 -5.86 5.01 -14.05
C LEU A 147 -4.77 5.27 -15.08
N LYS A 148 -4.76 6.46 -15.67
CA LYS A 148 -3.70 6.85 -16.59
C LYS A 148 -2.32 6.89 -15.91
N GLN A 149 -2.25 7.28 -14.63
CA GLN A 149 -1.00 7.35 -13.87
C GLN A 149 -0.46 5.96 -13.49
N CYS A 150 -1.33 5.02 -13.15
CA CYS A 150 -0.93 3.65 -12.77
C CYS A 150 -0.92 2.65 -13.94
N GLY A 151 -1.15 3.11 -15.17
CA GLY A 151 -1.24 2.21 -16.35
C GLY A 151 -2.49 1.32 -16.34
N GLY A 152 -3.50 1.68 -15.56
CA GLY A 152 -4.78 1.00 -15.49
C GLY A 152 -5.74 1.39 -16.61
N HIS A 153 -6.83 0.64 -16.70
CA HIS A 153 -7.88 0.81 -17.68
C HIS A 153 -9.26 0.75 -17.02
N ILE A 154 -10.28 1.19 -17.74
CA ILE A 154 -11.67 1.07 -17.31
C ILE A 154 -12.55 0.58 -18.46
N LEU A 155 -13.42 -0.38 -18.15
CA LEU A 155 -14.49 -0.84 -19.02
C LEU A 155 -15.83 -0.40 -18.42
N VAL A 156 -16.73 0.04 -19.29
CA VAL A 156 -18.09 0.45 -18.90
C VAL A 156 -19.08 -0.40 -19.68
N GLU A 157 -19.88 -1.15 -18.94
CA GLU A 157 -20.99 -1.93 -19.47
C GLU A 157 -22.28 -1.33 -18.91
N SER A 158 -23.12 -0.76 -19.77
CA SER A 158 -24.35 -0.08 -19.33
C SER A 158 -25.48 -0.29 -20.31
N GLN A 159 -26.71 -0.37 -19.79
CA GLN A 159 -27.94 -0.52 -20.58
C GLN A 159 -29.03 0.37 -20.01
N THR A 160 -29.79 1.04 -20.87
CA THR A 160 -30.97 1.83 -20.50
C THR A 160 -32.26 1.02 -20.74
N GLY A 161 -33.28 1.20 -19.89
CA GLY A 161 -34.57 0.50 -20.00
C GLY A 161 -34.84 -0.52 -18.89
N PRO A 162 -35.78 -1.47 -19.08
CA PRO A 162 -36.12 -2.45 -18.05
C PRO A 162 -34.94 -3.36 -17.70
N GLY A 163 -34.57 -3.44 -16.42
CA GLY A 163 -33.35 -4.13 -16.00
C GLY A 163 -32.06 -3.35 -16.27
N SER A 164 -32.17 -2.02 -16.42
CA SER A 164 -31.03 -1.12 -16.56
C SER A 164 -30.07 -1.20 -15.39
N GLY A 165 -28.82 -0.86 -15.68
CA GLY A 165 -27.75 -0.85 -14.71
C GLY A 165 -26.46 -0.43 -15.39
N THR A 166 -25.46 -0.14 -14.56
CA THR A 166 -24.12 0.17 -15.04
C THR A 166 -23.11 -0.64 -14.26
N THR A 167 -22.15 -1.20 -14.97
CA THR A 167 -20.98 -1.85 -14.38
C THR A 167 -19.73 -1.13 -14.86
N PHE A 168 -19.03 -0.52 -13.92
CA PHE A 168 -17.69 0.00 -14.12
C PHE A 168 -16.68 -1.06 -13.67
N ARG A 169 -15.80 -1.47 -14.58
CA ARG A 169 -14.72 -2.44 -14.30
C ARG A 169 -13.38 -1.74 -14.43
N VAL A 170 -12.74 -1.53 -13.29
CA VAL A 170 -11.42 -0.93 -13.18
C VAL A 170 -10.37 -2.03 -13.24
N LEU A 171 -9.44 -1.91 -14.17
CA LEU A 171 -8.40 -2.88 -14.45
C LEU A 171 -7.05 -2.30 -14.07
N LEU A 172 -6.33 -2.96 -13.17
CA LEU A 172 -5.00 -2.58 -12.72
C LEU A 172 -3.97 -3.63 -13.17
N PRO A 173 -2.78 -3.22 -13.63
CA PRO A 173 -1.73 -4.15 -14.02
C PRO A 173 -1.32 -5.01 -12.81
N ILE A 174 -1.37 -6.33 -12.99
CA ILE A 174 -0.87 -7.27 -11.97
C ILE A 174 0.66 -7.19 -11.94
N CYS A 175 1.21 -7.20 -10.73
CA CYS A 175 2.63 -7.42 -10.55
C CYS A 175 2.93 -8.93 -10.60
N GLU A 176 3.29 -9.44 -11.79
CA GLU A 176 3.72 -10.84 -11.94
C GLU A 176 5.09 -11.10 -11.27
N HIS A 177 5.90 -10.06 -11.09
CA HIS A 177 7.12 -10.09 -10.29
C HIS A 177 6.89 -9.46 -8.92
N ILE A 178 6.08 -10.12 -8.11
CA ILE A 178 6.47 -10.27 -6.73
C ILE A 178 7.46 -11.43 -6.80
N VAL A 179 8.73 -11.20 -6.44
CA VAL A 179 9.42 -12.32 -5.79
C VAL A 179 8.54 -12.56 -4.59
N ALA A 180 7.60 -13.52 -4.70
CA ALA A 180 6.96 -14.07 -3.54
C ALA A 180 8.14 -14.28 -2.59
N PRO A 181 8.20 -13.60 -1.43
CA PRO A 181 9.10 -14.13 -0.43
C PRO A 181 8.60 -15.55 -0.30
N ASP A 182 9.45 -16.52 -0.66
CA ASP A 182 9.19 -17.95 -0.47
C ASP A 182 8.35 -18.04 0.77
N LYS A 183 7.17 -18.70 0.69
CA LYS A 183 6.36 -19.03 1.86
C LYS A 183 7.32 -19.13 3.02
N VAL A 184 7.36 -18.12 3.88
CA VAL A 184 8.25 -18.18 5.03
C VAL A 184 7.51 -19.18 5.89
N GLU A 185 7.83 -20.45 5.68
CA GLU A 185 7.52 -21.51 6.60
C GLU A 185 7.89 -20.92 7.94
N LEU A 186 6.89 -20.74 8.80
CA LEU A 186 7.09 -20.42 10.19
C LEU A 186 8.28 -21.26 10.64
N PRO A 187 9.39 -20.65 11.09
CA PRO A 187 10.61 -21.39 11.26
C PRO A 187 10.35 -22.57 12.18
N SER A 188 10.86 -23.73 11.79
CA SER A 188 10.86 -24.92 12.64
C SER A 188 11.41 -24.56 14.02
N SER A 189 11.01 -25.33 15.04
CA SER A 189 11.34 -25.10 16.45
C SER A 189 12.82 -24.83 16.75
N ASP A 190 13.72 -25.24 15.85
CA ASP A 190 15.17 -25.06 15.98
C ASP A 190 15.63 -23.61 15.70
N MET A 191 14.96 -22.86 14.81
CA MET A 191 15.29 -21.44 14.54
C MET A 191 14.85 -20.50 15.67
N ARG A 192 13.83 -20.87 16.45
CA ARG A 192 13.42 -20.12 17.65
C ARG A 192 14.49 -20.12 18.74
N ALA A 193 15.37 -21.12 18.78
CA ALA A 193 16.47 -21.17 19.74
C ALA A 193 17.59 -20.19 19.41
N ILE A 194 17.86 -19.95 18.11
CA ILE A 194 18.90 -19.04 17.62
C ILE A 194 18.50 -17.56 17.87
N ARG A 195 17.23 -17.20 17.67
CA ARG A 195 16.76 -15.81 17.78
C ARG A 195 16.55 -15.26 19.18
N ARG A 196 16.61 -16.09 20.22
CA ARG A 196 16.46 -15.65 21.63
C ARG A 196 17.48 -14.59 22.09
N HIS A 197 18.54 -14.36 21.32
CA HIS A 197 19.59 -13.39 21.63
C HIS A 197 19.49 -12.09 20.81
N GLU A 198 18.60 -12.01 19.82
CA GLU A 198 18.43 -10.83 18.97
C GLU A 198 17.49 -9.82 19.66
N ARG A 199 18.04 -8.64 19.99
CA ARG A 199 17.35 -7.53 20.65
C ARG A 199 16.96 -6.45 19.65
N ILE A 200 15.69 -6.06 19.67
CA ILE A 200 15.13 -5.00 18.83
C ILE A 200 14.73 -3.82 19.73
N LEU A 201 15.10 -2.61 19.33
CA LEU A 201 14.60 -1.38 19.94
C LEU A 201 13.50 -0.80 19.05
N ILE A 202 12.36 -0.45 19.64
CA ILE A 202 11.29 0.32 19.02
C ILE A 202 11.28 1.71 19.67
N VAL A 203 11.28 2.77 18.86
CA VAL A 203 11.17 4.16 19.30
C VAL A 203 9.94 4.78 18.65
N ASP A 204 8.91 5.05 19.45
CA ASP A 204 7.64 5.60 18.95
C ASP A 204 6.99 6.42 20.09
N ASP A 205 6.63 7.68 19.82
CA ASP A 205 6.03 8.58 20.81
C ASP A 205 4.60 8.19 21.18
N GLU A 206 3.98 7.27 20.44
CA GLU A 206 2.75 6.57 20.79
C GLU A 206 3.07 5.22 21.47
N PRO A 207 3.17 5.16 22.81
CA PRO A 207 3.64 3.98 23.52
C PRO A 207 2.74 2.74 23.31
N ASP A 208 1.45 2.93 23.04
CA ASP A 208 0.53 1.84 22.79
C ASP A 208 0.75 1.20 21.41
N LEU A 209 1.06 1.99 20.38
CA LEU A 209 1.43 1.48 19.06
C LEU A 209 2.76 0.71 19.12
N GLY A 210 3.77 1.29 19.77
CA GLY A 210 5.06 0.63 19.99
C GLY A 210 4.92 -0.69 20.75
N ARG A 211 4.06 -0.75 21.78
CA ARG A 211 3.79 -2.00 22.53
C ARG A 211 3.11 -3.07 21.69
N VAL A 212 2.16 -2.71 20.83
CA VAL A 212 1.50 -3.67 19.91
C VAL A 212 2.54 -4.25 18.96
N MET A 213 3.36 -3.40 18.33
CA MET A 213 4.45 -3.81 17.45
C MET A 213 5.47 -4.70 18.16
N GLY A 214 5.83 -4.35 19.40
CA GLY A 214 6.75 -5.14 20.22
C GLY A 214 6.22 -6.52 20.55
N LYS A 215 4.96 -6.63 21.01
CA LYS A 215 4.32 -7.92 21.30
C LYS A 215 4.28 -8.83 20.07
N LEU A 216 4.03 -8.29 18.88
CA LEU A 216 4.06 -9.06 17.64
C LEU A 216 5.44 -9.65 17.38
N LEU A 217 6.50 -8.85 17.48
CA LEU A 217 7.88 -9.31 17.29
C LEU A 217 8.37 -10.27 18.38
N GLU A 218 7.88 -10.14 19.61
CA GLU A 218 8.16 -11.11 20.67
C GLU A 218 7.59 -12.50 20.35
N THR A 219 6.45 -12.59 19.65
CA THR A 219 5.88 -13.88 19.23
C THR A 219 6.79 -14.68 18.28
N THR A 220 7.71 -13.99 17.60
CA THR A 220 8.68 -14.60 16.69
C THR A 220 10.04 -14.90 17.35
N GLY A 221 10.17 -14.63 18.65
CA GLY A 221 11.34 -15.00 19.46
C GLY A 221 12.37 -13.89 19.67
N TYR A 222 12.09 -12.66 19.24
CA TYR A 222 12.91 -11.49 19.52
C TYR A 222 12.71 -11.00 20.95
N THR A 223 13.75 -10.38 21.52
CA THR A 223 13.60 -9.57 22.73
C THR A 223 13.39 -8.12 22.33
N VAL A 224 12.28 -7.49 22.72
CA VAL A 224 11.96 -6.12 22.29
C VAL A 224 11.99 -5.15 23.45
N ARG A 225 12.62 -3.99 23.25
CA ARG A 225 12.49 -2.82 24.13
C ARG A 225 11.73 -1.73 23.39
N VAL A 226 10.77 -1.09 24.05
CA VAL A 226 10.00 0.04 23.50
C VAL A 226 10.36 1.28 24.31
N GLU A 227 10.75 2.35 23.62
CA GLU A 227 11.04 3.67 24.18
C GLU A 227 10.11 4.69 23.54
N SER A 228 9.46 5.53 24.35
CA SER A 228 8.59 6.60 23.86
C SER A 228 9.24 7.99 23.84
N ASP A 229 10.46 8.10 24.35
CA ASP A 229 11.22 9.33 24.36
C ASP A 229 12.48 9.19 23.51
N SER A 230 12.43 9.77 22.31
CA SER A 230 13.53 9.77 21.35
C SER A 230 14.78 10.48 21.86
N ARG A 231 14.64 11.42 22.80
CA ARG A 231 15.77 12.12 23.43
C ARG A 231 16.57 11.19 24.34
N THR A 232 15.90 10.37 25.13
CA THR A 232 16.56 9.36 25.97
C THR A 232 17.37 8.38 25.11
N VAL A 233 16.86 8.02 23.93
CA VAL A 233 17.57 7.16 22.97
C VAL A 233 18.81 7.88 22.42
N LEU A 234 18.67 9.15 22.03
CA LEU A 234 19.78 9.97 21.52
C LEU A 234 20.91 10.13 22.55
N GLU A 235 20.56 10.41 23.82
CA GLU A 235 21.54 10.57 24.92
C GLU A 235 22.31 9.27 25.22
N ASN A 236 21.75 8.11 24.86
CA ASN A 236 22.34 6.79 25.04
C ASN A 236 22.79 6.12 23.73
N ALA A 237 22.96 6.88 22.64
CA ALA A 237 23.19 6.35 21.30
C ALA A 237 24.34 5.34 21.20
N ALA A 238 25.45 5.58 21.91
CA ALA A 238 26.61 4.68 21.93
C ALA A 238 26.28 3.30 22.54
N ALA A 239 25.57 3.28 23.68
CA ALA A 239 25.15 2.04 24.33
C ALA A 239 24.15 1.28 23.46
N ILE A 240 23.14 1.99 22.94
CA ILE A 240 22.09 1.44 22.08
C ILE A 240 22.66 0.80 20.82
N SER A 241 23.62 1.46 20.19
CA SER A 241 24.27 0.97 18.96
C SER A 241 25.05 -0.34 19.14
N SER A 242 25.40 -0.69 20.39
CA SER A 242 26.06 -1.95 20.75
C SER A 242 25.10 -2.98 21.33
N GLU A 243 24.00 -2.53 21.93
CA GLU A 243 23.05 -3.38 22.63
C GLU A 243 22.10 -4.08 21.65
N PHE A 244 21.60 -3.35 20.66
CA PHE A 244 20.54 -3.78 19.77
C PHE A 244 21.06 -4.23 18.40
N GLN A 245 20.35 -5.18 17.79
CA GLN A 245 20.64 -5.71 16.46
C GLN A 245 19.74 -5.08 15.39
N LEU A 246 18.70 -4.36 15.80
CA LEU A 246 17.80 -3.60 14.94
C LEU A 246 17.17 -2.46 15.74
N VAL A 247 17.05 -1.29 15.13
CA VAL A 247 16.24 -0.18 15.66
C VAL A 247 15.11 0.11 14.69
N ILE A 248 13.88 0.14 15.19
CA ILE A 248 12.69 0.60 14.48
C ILE A 248 12.30 1.93 15.11
N THR A 249 12.24 3.01 14.33
CA THR A 249 11.92 4.34 14.85
C THR A 249 10.85 4.99 14.02
N ASP A 250 9.90 5.65 14.68
CA ASP A 250 9.01 6.58 13.99
C ASP A 250 9.80 7.78 13.48
N GLN A 251 9.32 8.37 12.40
CA GLN A 251 9.95 9.54 11.80
C GLN A 251 9.52 10.81 12.52
N THR A 252 8.23 10.94 12.80
CA THR A 252 7.62 12.17 13.29
C THR A 252 7.38 12.05 14.79
N MET A 253 8.44 12.31 15.55
CA MET A 253 8.42 12.29 17.01
C MET A 253 8.75 13.68 17.59
N PRO A 254 8.23 14.04 18.77
CA PRO A 254 8.65 15.21 19.53
C PRO A 254 10.14 15.17 19.87
N SER A 255 10.76 16.36 19.98
CA SER A 255 12.17 16.58 20.37
C SER A 255 13.22 16.15 19.35
N VAL A 256 13.24 14.87 18.96
CA VAL A 256 14.23 14.31 18.02
C VAL A 256 13.48 13.50 16.98
N SER A 257 13.70 13.82 15.70
CA SER A 257 13.10 13.09 14.58
C SER A 257 13.79 11.74 14.32
N GLY A 258 13.10 10.81 13.66
CA GLY A 258 13.66 9.51 13.32
C GLY A 258 14.94 9.61 12.47
N VAL A 259 14.99 10.52 11.51
CA VAL A 259 16.20 10.81 10.72
C VAL A 259 17.36 11.33 11.58
N GLU A 260 17.13 12.23 12.53
CA GLU A 260 18.19 12.71 13.43
C GLU A 260 18.72 11.56 14.30
N LEU A 261 17.83 10.70 14.77
CA LEU A 261 18.18 9.51 15.56
C LEU A 261 19.01 8.51 14.74
N VAL A 262 18.62 8.27 13.49
CA VAL A 262 19.36 7.44 12.52
C VAL A 262 20.79 7.93 12.35
N HIS A 263 20.99 9.24 12.15
CA HIS A 263 22.34 9.80 12.00
C HIS A 263 23.19 9.61 13.26
N ALA A 264 22.61 9.86 14.44
CA ALA A 264 23.31 9.74 15.71
C ALA A 264 23.72 8.30 16.01
N LEU A 265 22.85 7.32 15.74
CA LEU A 265 23.15 5.90 15.93
C LEU A 265 24.19 5.41 14.91
N ARG A 266 24.10 5.84 13.65
CA ARG A 266 25.09 5.49 12.60
C ARG A 266 26.49 6.02 12.89
N ALA A 267 26.61 7.16 13.56
CA ALA A 267 27.91 7.69 13.99
C ALA A 267 28.64 6.73 14.95
N HIS A 268 27.91 5.89 15.68
CA HIS A 268 28.47 4.89 16.60
C HIS A 268 28.54 3.48 16.02
N ASN A 269 27.54 3.09 15.22
CA ASN A 269 27.55 1.80 14.52
C ASN A 269 27.09 2.00 13.06
N PRO A 270 28.04 2.15 12.12
CA PRO A 270 27.76 2.28 10.69
C PRO A 270 27.10 1.07 10.05
N HIS A 271 26.88 -0.04 10.76
CA HIS A 271 26.23 -1.24 10.22
C HIS A 271 24.98 -1.62 10.99
N LEU A 272 24.53 -0.78 11.94
CA LEU A 272 23.30 -1.02 12.68
C LEU A 272 22.11 -0.98 11.71
N PRO A 273 21.37 -2.08 11.56
CA PRO A 273 20.15 -2.11 10.77
C PRO A 273 19.11 -1.20 11.41
N MET A 274 18.46 -0.38 10.61
CA MET A 274 17.41 0.50 11.08
C MET A 274 16.22 0.49 10.13
N ILE A 275 15.02 0.54 10.69
CA ILE A 275 13.75 0.71 9.98
C ILE A 275 13.17 2.05 10.42
N LEU A 276 12.92 2.93 9.46
CA LEU A 276 12.23 4.18 9.67
C LEU A 276 10.75 4.02 9.32
N CYS A 277 9.87 4.25 10.29
CA CYS A 277 8.43 4.29 10.09
C CYS A 277 7.99 5.71 9.75
N THR A 278 7.13 5.91 8.75
CA THR A 278 6.65 7.25 8.38
C THR A 278 5.15 7.32 8.27
N GLY A 279 4.58 8.44 8.69
CA GLY A 279 3.18 8.79 8.46
C GLY A 279 2.94 9.45 7.10
N PHE A 280 1.65 9.65 6.79
CA PHE A 280 1.18 10.23 5.53
C PHE A 280 1.64 11.67 5.25
N SER A 281 2.14 12.39 6.25
CA SER A 281 2.56 13.81 6.14
C SER A 281 4.07 14.00 5.98
N ASP A 282 4.86 12.94 6.00
CA ASP A 282 6.31 13.05 6.13
C ASP A 282 6.97 13.30 4.76
N SER A 283 7.83 14.32 4.69
CA SER A 283 8.53 14.73 3.46
C SER A 283 9.70 13.83 3.07
N ILE A 284 9.90 12.73 3.79
CA ILE A 284 11.01 11.80 3.58
C ILE A 284 10.58 10.72 2.61
N ASN A 285 11.22 10.72 1.45
CA ASN A 285 11.04 9.73 0.40
C ASN A 285 12.07 8.59 0.53
N GLU A 286 11.84 7.50 -0.21
CA GLU A 286 12.75 6.35 -0.27
C GLU A 286 14.17 6.74 -0.76
N THR A 287 14.29 7.85 -1.50
CA THR A 287 15.57 8.40 -1.98
C THR A 287 16.42 8.95 -0.84
N SER A 288 15.81 9.66 0.12
CA SER A 288 16.46 10.10 1.35
C SER A 288 16.78 8.91 2.26
N ALA A 289 15.91 7.89 2.32
CA ALA A 289 16.17 6.67 3.10
C ALA A 289 17.36 5.84 2.56
N LYS A 290 17.52 5.74 1.23
CA LYS A 290 18.68 5.10 0.60
C LYS A 290 19.99 5.84 0.85
N GLN A 291 19.95 7.17 0.95
CA GLN A 291 21.11 7.98 1.36
C GLN A 291 21.48 7.75 2.83
N LEU A 292 20.51 7.35 3.65
CA LEU A 292 20.68 7.06 5.07
C LEU A 292 20.99 5.58 5.36
N ASP A 293 21.00 4.73 4.33
CA ASP A 293 21.16 3.28 4.44
C ASP A 293 20.20 2.65 5.47
N VAL A 294 18.93 3.09 5.43
CA VAL A 294 17.86 2.59 6.30
C VAL A 294 16.77 1.91 5.49
N HIS A 295 16.13 0.92 6.09
CA HIS A 295 14.88 0.38 5.60
C HIS A 295 13.73 1.33 5.95
N PHE A 296 12.65 1.25 5.19
CA PHE A 296 11.52 2.15 5.31
C PHE A 296 10.22 1.36 5.44
N MET A 297 9.29 1.87 6.24
CA MET A 297 7.97 1.29 6.43
C MET A 297 6.92 2.41 6.55
N SER A 298 5.89 2.39 5.72
CA SER A 298 4.77 3.33 5.87
C SER A 298 3.82 2.90 6.99
N LYS A 299 3.32 3.86 7.76
CA LYS A 299 2.17 3.69 8.64
C LYS A 299 0.88 3.75 7.77
N PRO A 300 -0.15 2.90 8.01
CA PRO A 300 -0.25 1.93 9.10
C PRO A 300 0.65 0.71 8.89
N VAL A 301 1.26 0.24 9.97
CA VAL A 301 2.20 -0.88 9.97
C VAL A 301 1.44 -2.20 9.77
N ASP A 302 1.62 -2.83 8.61
CA ASP A 302 1.14 -4.19 8.37
C ASP A 302 2.01 -5.22 9.11
N THR A 303 1.35 -6.22 9.72
CA THR A 303 2.03 -7.23 10.56
C THR A 303 2.95 -8.14 9.73
N GLN A 304 2.55 -8.50 8.50
CA GLN A 304 3.39 -9.34 7.65
C GLN A 304 4.60 -8.55 7.14
N HIS A 305 4.38 -7.29 6.76
CA HIS A 305 5.43 -6.39 6.33
C HIS A 305 6.45 -6.13 7.44
N LEU A 306 5.99 -5.93 8.68
CA LEU A 306 6.83 -5.81 9.86
C LEU A 306 7.77 -7.02 10.03
N PHE A 307 7.21 -8.24 10.01
CA PHE A 307 8.03 -9.44 10.15
C PHE A 307 9.02 -9.62 9.01
N ALA A 308 8.58 -9.44 7.77
CA ALA A 308 9.43 -9.59 6.60
C ALA A 308 10.60 -8.60 6.61
N LEU A 309 10.32 -7.33 6.92
CA LEU A 309 11.33 -6.28 6.92
C LEU A 309 12.32 -6.44 8.07
N THR A 310 11.85 -6.77 9.27
CA THR A 310 12.71 -7.09 10.41
C THR A 310 13.64 -8.26 10.11
N HIS A 311 13.10 -9.35 9.52
CA HIS A 311 13.90 -10.52 9.15
C HIS A 311 14.98 -10.17 8.11
N ARG A 312 14.60 -9.41 7.07
CA ARG A 312 15.52 -8.97 6.03
C ARG A 312 16.63 -8.07 6.58
N ALA A 313 16.27 -7.11 7.43
CA ALA A 313 17.20 -6.15 8.02
C ALA A 313 18.28 -6.84 8.86
N ILE A 314 17.88 -7.76 9.74
CA ILE A 314 18.80 -8.51 10.60
C ILE A 314 19.63 -9.50 9.76
N GLY A 315 19.01 -10.21 8.82
CA GLY A 315 19.69 -11.19 7.97
C GLY A 315 20.76 -10.56 7.07
N ALA A 316 20.47 -9.42 6.44
CA ALA A 316 21.44 -8.69 5.62
C ALA A 316 22.65 -8.20 6.42
N ALA A 317 22.44 -7.78 7.67
CA ALA A 317 23.50 -7.34 8.57
C ALA A 317 24.45 -8.47 8.96
N GLN A 318 23.90 -9.66 9.26
CA GLN A 318 24.67 -10.85 9.60
C GLN A 318 25.50 -11.35 8.41
N GLN A 319 24.96 -11.29 7.20
CA GLN A 319 25.68 -11.65 5.97
C GLN A 319 26.83 -10.67 5.68
N ASN A 320 26.63 -9.36 5.86
CA ASN A 320 27.67 -8.35 5.68
C ASN A 320 28.79 -8.48 6.73
N GLN A 321 28.46 -8.81 7.98
CA GLN A 321 29.48 -9.07 9.01
C GLN A 321 30.28 -10.36 8.74
N THR A 322 29.63 -11.40 8.19
CA THR A 322 30.30 -12.66 7.84
C THR A 322 31.22 -12.50 6.61
N ALA A 323 30.80 -11.70 5.62
CA ALA A 323 31.61 -11.39 4.44
C ALA A 323 32.85 -10.53 4.77
N ALA A 324 32.76 -9.63 5.76
CA ALA A 324 33.88 -8.81 6.21
C ALA A 324 34.95 -9.59 7.02
N LEU A 325 34.67 -10.81 7.45
CA LEU A 325 35.54 -11.65 8.28
C LEU A 325 36.30 -12.74 7.50
N LEU A 326 36.10 -12.85 6.19
CA LEU A 326 36.87 -13.77 5.34
C LEU A 326 38.16 -13.06 4.86
N PRO A 327 39.36 -13.44 5.34
CA PRO A 327 40.60 -12.86 4.82
C PRO A 327 40.79 -13.32 3.37
N GLU A 328 41.21 -12.40 2.50
CA GLU A 328 41.65 -12.70 1.14
C GLU A 328 42.65 -13.86 1.17
N ALA A 329 42.19 -15.03 0.74
CA ALA A 329 43.07 -16.17 0.52
C ALA A 329 44.02 -15.81 -0.61
N THR A 330 45.29 -15.63 -0.24
CA THR A 330 46.42 -15.34 -1.11
C THR A 330 46.46 -16.30 -2.30
N SER A 331 46.31 -15.77 -3.51
CA SER A 331 46.74 -16.45 -4.74
C SER A 331 48.21 -16.13 -4.96
N SER A 332 49.05 -17.12 -4.67
CA SER A 332 50.44 -17.22 -5.12
C SER A 332 50.50 -17.65 -6.58
#